data_AF-A0A0D2LU90-F1
#
_entry.id   AF-A0A0D2LU90-F1
#
_cell.length_a   1.000
_cell.length_b   1.000
_cell.length_c   1.000
_cell.angle_alpha   90.00
_cell.angle_beta   90.00
_cell.angle_gamma   90.00
#
_symmetry.space_group_name_H-M   'P 1'
#
loop_
_entity.id
_entity.type
_entity.pdbx_description
1 polymer ?
#
loop_
_entity_poly.entity_id
_entity_poly.type
_entity_poly.pdbx_seq_one_letter_code
_entity_poly.pdbx_strand_id
1 'polypeptide(L)' 'MLDFLLEFFEAHPELKTNNFIVSGESYAGHYAPAVANRVYRAKELGEGEPINLKGVAIGNGLTMPGIQFGA' A
#
# COMPACT_ATOMS: atom_id res chain seq x y z
N MET A 1 3.01 6.84 6.26
CA MET A 1 3.33 5.64 5.45
C MET A 1 3.91 6.02 4.11
N LEU A 2 3.27 6.91 3.32
CA LEU A 2 3.89 7.33 2.05
C LEU A 2 5.27 7.96 2.26
N ASP A 3 5.40 8.93 3.16
CA ASP A 3 6.69 9.60 3.40
C ASP A 3 7.78 8.59 3.75
N PHE A 4 7.47 7.64 4.63
CA PHE A 4 8.37 6.53 4.93
C PHE A 4 8.75 5.73 3.68
N LEU A 5 7.80 5.38 2.81
CA LEU A 5 8.09 4.61 1.60
C LEU A 5 8.94 5.41 0.60
N LEU A 6 8.68 6.70 0.42
CA LEU A 6 9.48 7.56 -0.43
C LEU A 6 10.92 7.64 0.09
N GLU A 7 11.10 7.95 1.37
CA GLU A 7 12.43 8.00 2.01
C GLU A 7 13.13 6.64 1.99
N PHE A 8 12.39 5.54 2.18
CA PHE A 8 12.93 4.18 2.12
C PHE A 8 13.49 3.87 0.73
N PHE A 9 12.74 4.18 -0.33
CA PHE A 9 13.22 3.96 -1.69
C PHE A 9 14.34 4.93 -2.09
N GLU A 10 14.38 6.15 -1.55
CA GLU A 10 15.54 7.03 -1.72
C GLU A 10 16.79 6.47 -1.04
N ALA A 11 16.65 5.88 0.16
CA ALA A 11 17.75 5.21 0.85
C ALA A 11 18.19 3.89 0.19
N HIS A 12 17.29 3.24 -0.57
CA HIS A 12 17.48 1.94 -1.22
C HIS A 12 17.15 2.00 -2.72
N PRO A 13 17.89 2.79 -3.53
CA PRO A 13 17.59 3.02 -4.94
C PRO A 13 17.61 1.74 -5.79
N GLU A 14 18.37 0.72 -5.38
CA GLU A 14 18.42 -0.59 -6.01
C GLU A 14 17.07 -1.33 -6.02
N LEU A 15 16.17 -0.97 -5.10
CA LEU A 15 14.85 -1.59 -5.01
C LEU A 15 13.78 -0.88 -5.85
N LYS A 16 14.04 0.33 -6.36
CA LYS A 16 13.03 1.16 -7.06
C LYS A 16 12.45 0.50 -8.32
N THR A 17 13.23 -0.34 -9.00
CA THR A 17 12.80 -1.03 -10.23
C THR A 17 11.99 -2.30 -9.95
N ASN A 18 12.00 -2.80 -8.71
CA ASN A 18 11.28 -4.01 -8.34
C ASN A 18 9.77 -3.79 -8.38
N ASN A 19 9.04 -4.89 -8.55
CA ASN A 19 7.60 -4.87 -8.36
C ASN A 19 7.30 -4.70 -6.87
N PHE A 20 6.60 -3.63 -6.51
CA PHE A 20 6.18 -3.37 -5.13
C PHE A 20 4.77 -3.93 -4.89
N ILE A 21 4.59 -4.72 -3.82
CA ILE A 21 3.31 -5.29 -3.42
C ILE A 21 3.05 -4.89 -1.97
N VAL A 22 1.85 -4.39 -1.68
CA VAL A 22 1.41 -4.15 -0.30
C VAL A 22 0.67 -5.38 0.19
N SER A 23 1.18 -6.04 1.21
CA SER A 23 0.50 -7.17 1.84
C SER A 23 0.18 -6.90 3.31
N GLY A 24 -0.85 -7.57 3.83
CA GLY A 24 -1.20 -7.51 5.24
C GLY A 24 -2.28 -8.50 5.64
N GLU A 25 -2.45 -8.69 6.95
CA GLU A 25 -3.44 -9.57 7.54
C GLU A 25 -4.29 -8.88 8.62
N SER A 26 -5.46 -9.44 8.93
CA SER A 26 -6.31 -9.01 10.05
C SER A 26 -6.74 -7.55 9.86
N TYR A 27 -6.46 -6.65 10.80
CA TYR A 27 -6.84 -5.24 10.68
C TYR A 27 -6.15 -4.52 9.50
N ALA A 28 -5.08 -5.10 8.94
CA ALA A 28 -4.51 -4.61 7.70
C ALA A 28 -5.45 -4.77 6.48
N GLY A 29 -6.60 -5.42 6.62
CA GLY A 29 -7.70 -5.29 5.66
C GLY A 29 -8.15 -3.84 5.45
N HIS A 30 -7.93 -2.94 6.41
CA HIS A 30 -8.08 -1.49 6.22
C HIS A 30 -6.78 -0.84 5.71
N TYR A 31 -5.63 -1.21 6.27
CA TYR A 31 -4.36 -0.53 5.98
C TYR A 31 -3.81 -0.84 4.59
N ALA A 32 -3.75 -2.11 4.18
CA ALA A 32 -3.17 -2.51 2.91
C ALA A 32 -3.81 -1.79 1.70
N PRO A 33 -5.15 -1.76 1.54
CA PRO A 33 -5.76 -1.03 0.43
C PRO A 33 -5.59 0.50 0.56
N ALA A 34 -5.63 1.06 1.79
CA ALA A 34 -5.42 2.49 2.00
C ALA A 34 -4.00 2.94 1.62
N VAL A 35 -2.98 2.17 2.03
CA VAL A 35 -1.57 2.43 1.69
C VAL A 35 -1.34 2.29 0.20
N ALA A 36 -1.84 1.21 -0.42
CA ALA A 36 -1.70 1.00 -1.85
C ALA A 36 -2.37 2.11 -2.67
N ASN A 37 -3.58 2.54 -2.29
CA ASN A 37 -4.25 3.66 -2.94
C ASN A 37 -3.46 4.98 -2.75
N ARG A 38 -2.91 5.24 -1.57
CA ARG A 38 -2.10 6.44 -1.33
C ARG A 38 -0.85 6.47 -2.21
N VAL A 39 -0.17 5.34 -2.36
CA VAL A 39 0.99 5.18 -3.25
C VAL A 39 0.60 5.35 -4.72
N TYR A 40 -0.51 4.74 -5.13
CA TYR A 40 -1.05 4.89 -6.49
C TYR A 40 -1.34 6.36 -6.83
N ARG A 41 -1.98 7.09 -5.91
CA ARG A 41 -2.34 8.51 -6.10
C ARG A 41 -1.14 9.45 -6.06
N ALA A 42 -0.09 9.14 -5.30
CA ALA A 42 1.12 9.95 -5.25
C ALA A 42 1.72 10.16 -6.65
N LYS A 43 1.69 9.12 -7.49
CA LYS A 43 2.13 9.20 -8.89
C LYS A 43 1.29 10.20 -9.71
N GLU A 44 -0.03 10.18 -9.57
CA GLU A 44 -0.94 11.08 -10.31
C GLU A 44 -0.79 12.53 -9.85
N LEU A 45 -0.50 12.73 -8.56
CA LEU A 45 -0.35 14.05 -7.94
C LEU A 45 1.06 14.62 -8.07
N GLY A 46 2.03 13.84 -8.58
CA GLY A 46 3.43 14.26 -8.70
C GLY A 46 4.16 14.38 -7.36
N GLU A 47 3.77 13.57 -6.37
CA GLU A 47 4.33 13.60 -5.02
C GLU A 47 5.47 12.58 -4.87
N GLY A 48 6.70 13.04 -5.13
CA GLY A 48 7.90 12.21 -5.05
C GLY A 48 8.06 11.26 -6.24
N GLU A 49 9.12 10.45 -6.19
CA GLU A 49 9.40 9.49 -7.25
C GLU A 49 8.37 8.35 -7.28
N PRO A 50 7.83 7.96 -8.45
CA PRO A 50 6.82 6.92 -8.54
C PRO A 50 7.31 5.55 -8.05
N ILE A 51 6.61 4.98 -7.08
CA ILE A 51 6.82 3.59 -6.64
C ILE A 51 6.11 2.64 -7.61
N ASN A 52 6.79 1.58 -8.06
CA ASN A 52 6.27 0.59 -9.00
C ASN A 52 5.29 -0.41 -8.35
N LEU A 53 4.18 0.10 -7.82
CA LEU A 53 3.10 -0.68 -7.21
C LEU A 53 2.43 -1.60 -8.25
N LYS A 54 2.41 -2.91 -7.98
CA LYS A 54 1.80 -3.93 -8.85
C LYS A 54 0.57 -4.60 -8.28
N GLY A 55 0.33 -4.51 -6.98
CA GLY A 55 -0.82 -5.17 -6.39
C GLY A 55 -0.89 -5.07 -4.88
N VAL A 56 -1.98 -5.63 -4.36
CA VAL A 56 -2.31 -5.71 -2.93
C VAL A 56 -2.75 -7.13 -2.61
N ALA A 57 -2.26 -7.68 -1.50
CA ALA A 57 -2.67 -8.99 -0.99
C ALA A 57 -3.16 -8.85 0.46
N ILE A 58 -4.36 -9.34 0.74
CA ILE A 58 -4.97 -9.22 2.07
C ILE A 58 -5.34 -10.63 2.56
N GLY A 59 -4.69 -11.09 3.63
CA GLY A 59 -5.02 -12.35 4.30
C GLY A 59 -6.02 -12.09 5.43
N ASN A 60 -7.10 -12.87 5.51
CA ASN A 60 -8.06 -12.86 6.64
C ASN A 60 -8.41 -11.45 7.17
N GLY A 61 -8.58 -10.49 6.25
CA GLY A 61 -8.63 -9.07 6.60
C GLY A 61 -10.00 -8.62 7.11
N LEU A 62 -10.00 -7.69 8.07
CA LEU A 62 -11.18 -6.88 8.37
C LEU A 62 -11.24 -5.75 7.34
N THR A 63 -12.20 -5.83 6.42
CA THR A 63 -12.36 -4.89 5.29
C THR A 63 -13.71 -4.18 5.37
N MET A 64 -14.76 -4.91 5.73
CA MET A 64 -16.11 -4.40 5.85
C MET A 64 -16.84 -5.07 7.02
N PRO A 65 -16.76 -4.48 8.23
CA PRO A 65 -17.35 -5.04 9.44
C PRO A 65 -18.84 -5.37 9.32
N GLY A 66 -19.62 -4.54 8.63
CA GLY A 66 -21.07 -4.75 8.47
C GLY A 66 -21.44 -6.03 7.72
N ILE A 67 -20.60 -6.49 6.79
CA ILE A 67 -20.79 -7.81 6.14
C ILE A 67 -20.17 -8.93 7.00
N GLN A 68 -19.02 -8.67 7.62
CA GLN A 68 -18.25 -9.70 8.30
C GLN A 68 -18.80 -10.10 9.67
N PHE A 69 -19.48 -9.20 10.39
CA PHE A 69 -20.07 -9.47 11.71
C PHE A 69 -21.59 -9.64 11.67
N GLY A 70 -22.23 -9.39 10.52
CA GLY A 70 -23.69 -9.32 10.41
C GLY A 70 -24.23 -8.03 11.03
N ALA A 71 -25.13 -7.35 10.32
CA ALA A 71 -25.86 -6.20 10.84
C ALA A 71 -26.90 -6.63 11.89
#